data_AF-A0A150IKC0-F1
#
_entry.id   AF-A0A150IKC0-F1
#
_cell.length_a   1.000
_cell.length_b   1.000
_cell.length_c   1.000
_cell.angle_alpha   90.00
_cell.angle_beta   90.00
_cell.angle_gamma   90.00
#
_symmetry.space_group_name_H-M   'P 1'
#
loop_
_entity.id
_entity.type
_entity.pdbx_description
1 polymer ?
#
loop_
_entity_poly.entity_id
_entity_poly.type
_entity_poly.pdbx_seq_one_letter_code
_entity_poly.pdbx_strand_id
1 'polypeptide(L)'
;MANFAIDLPDANVAIQVSGTFGSRQEEAQRLGRILRPKKDGSSAKFYSIVTKDTRDQEYSANRQIFLTEQGYKYVIVDDHNVDSILK
;
A
#
# COMPACT_ATOMS: atom_id res chain seq x y z
N MET A 1 16.73 -11.34 6.00
CA MET A 1 17.62 -11.22 4.82
C MET A 1 16.75 -11.24 3.57
N ALA A 2 16.50 -10.04 2.99
CA ALA A 2 16.05 -9.74 1.61
C ALA A 2 15.44 -8.32 1.58
N ASN A 3 16.13 -7.34 2.18
CA ASN A 3 15.90 -5.93 1.89
C ASN A 3 16.76 -5.55 0.69
N PHE A 4 16.64 -6.33 -0.40
CA PHE A 4 17.16 -5.88 -1.67
C PHE A 4 16.36 -4.63 -2.01
N ALA A 5 17.06 -3.49 -2.02
CA ALA A 5 16.63 -2.30 -2.69
C ALA A 5 16.45 -2.67 -4.18
N ILE A 6 15.31 -3.30 -4.49
CA ILE A 6 14.80 -3.29 -5.85
C ILE A 6 14.61 -1.82 -6.16
N ASP A 7 15.36 -1.32 -7.13
CA ASP A 7 14.99 -0.11 -7.82
C ASP A 7 13.64 -0.37 -8.45
N LEU A 8 12.60 0.02 -7.71
CA LEU A 8 11.26 0.01 -8.25
C LEU A 8 11.30 0.96 -9.45
N PRO A 9 10.96 0.47 -10.66
CA PRO A 9 10.86 1.32 -11.84
C PRO A 9 9.86 2.44 -11.56
N ASP A 10 9.74 3.42 -12.45
CA ASP A 10 8.75 4.48 -12.27
C ASP A 10 7.32 3.93 -12.38
N ALA A 11 6.85 3.32 -11.30
CA ALA A 11 5.59 2.60 -11.24
C ALA A 11 4.52 3.54 -10.69
N ASN A 12 3.39 3.62 -11.39
CA ASN A 12 2.21 4.34 -10.93
C ASN A 12 1.32 3.49 -10.04
N VAL A 13 1.47 2.17 -10.09
CA VAL A 13 0.62 1.23 -9.35
C VAL A 13 1.49 0.18 -8.68
N ALA A 14 1.25 -0.07 -7.41
CA ALA A 14 1.80 -1.22 -6.69
C ALA A 14 0.67 -2.00 -6.01
N ILE A 15 0.78 -3.33 -6.04
CA ILE A 15 -0.18 -4.24 -5.43
C ILE A 15 0.58 -5.16 -4.48
N GLN A 16 0.15 -5.20 -3.22
CA GLN A 16 0.62 -6.15 -2.21
C GLN A 16 -0.46 -7.21 -1.98
N VAL A 17 -0.16 -8.47 -2.28
CA VAL A 17 -1.15 -9.58 -2.21
C VAL A 17 -1.26 -10.18 -0.81
N SER A 18 -0.15 -10.19 -0.07
CA SER A 18 -0.08 -10.73 1.30
C SER A 18 1.09 -10.08 2.00
N GLY A 19 0.85 -9.45 3.15
CA GLY A 19 1.90 -8.80 3.93
C GLY A 19 2.02 -9.45 5.29
N THR A 20 2.96 -10.38 5.46
CA THR A 20 3.49 -10.62 6.81
C THR A 20 4.15 -9.33 7.27
N PHE A 21 3.73 -8.82 8.43
CA PHE A 21 4.22 -7.56 8.96
C PHE A 21 5.74 -7.60 9.08
N GLY A 22 6.43 -6.88 8.19
CA GLY A 22 7.82 -6.49 8.39
C GLY A 22 7.91 -5.36 9.41
N SER A 23 9.08 -4.74 9.58
CA SER A 23 9.15 -3.52 10.39
C SER A 23 8.25 -2.43 9.78
N ARG A 24 7.45 -1.73 10.61
CA ARG A 24 6.62 -0.58 10.19
C ARG A 24 7.44 0.42 9.35
N GLN A 25 8.69 0.66 9.75
CA GLN A 25 9.61 1.55 9.03
C GLN A 25 10.02 1.02 7.66
N GLU A 26 10.18 -0.29 7.49
CA GLU A 26 10.55 -0.90 6.22
C GLU A 26 9.42 -0.78 5.20
N GLU A 27 8.18 -1.04 5.61
CA GLU A 27 6.99 -0.89 4.77
C GLU A 27 6.77 0.58 4.38
N ALA A 28 6.92 1.51 5.33
CA ALA A 28 6.86 2.94 5.08
C ALA A 28 7.88 3.39 4.03
N GLN A 29 9.13 2.93 4.16
CA GLN A 29 10.21 3.29 3.25
C GLN A 29 9.95 2.74 1.84
N ARG A 30 9.45 1.51 1.73
CA ARG A 30 9.05 0.91 0.44
C ARG A 30 7.89 1.70 -0.19
N LEU A 31 6.87 2.03 0.59
CA LEU A 31 5.72 2.81 0.13
C LEU A 31 6.10 4.21 -0.32
N GLY A 32 6.98 4.90 0.39
CA GLY A 32 7.47 6.23 -0.01
C GLY A 32 8.20 6.23 -1.36
N ARG A 33 8.87 5.13 -1.72
CA ARG A 33 9.51 4.99 -3.05
C ARG A 33 8.50 4.82 -4.17
N ILE A 34 7.37 4.17 -3.89
CA ILE A 34 6.27 3.91 -4.82
C ILE A 34 5.42 5.18 -4.99
N LEU A 35 5.01 5.78 -3.88
CA LEU A 35 4.05 6.88 -3.81
C LEU A 35 4.69 8.28 -4.02
N ARG A 36 5.93 8.34 -4.52
CA ARG A 36 6.59 9.61 -4.84
C ARG A 36 5.83 10.35 -5.96
N PRO A 37 5.73 11.69 -5.89
CA PRO A 37 5.23 12.49 -7.00
C PRO A 37 5.99 12.18 -8.30
N LYS A 38 5.25 11.99 -9.40
CA LYS A 38 5.82 11.72 -10.71
C LYS A 38 6.05 13.01 -11.48
N LYS A 39 7.07 13.03 -12.35
CA LYS A 39 7.45 14.23 -13.14
C LYS A 39 6.36 14.66 -14.12
N ASP A 40 5.57 13.72 -14.60
CA ASP A 40 4.44 13.92 -15.50
C ASP A 40 3.14 14.32 -14.76
N GLY A 41 3.19 14.45 -13.43
CA GLY A 41 2.03 14.76 -12.59
C GLY A 41 1.06 13.59 -12.39
N SER A 42 1.40 12.39 -12.89
CA SER A 42 0.56 11.21 -12.69
C SER A 42 0.50 10.80 -11.21
N SER A 43 -0.68 10.37 -10.78
CA SER A 43 -0.88 9.88 -9.41
C SER A 43 -0.29 8.48 -9.24
N ALA A 44 0.28 8.21 -8.07
CA ALA A 44 0.69 6.87 -7.67
C ALA A 44 -0.41 6.24 -6.78
N LYS A 45 -0.76 4.99 -7.05
CA LYS A 45 -1.74 4.22 -6.29
C LYS A 45 -1.08 2.98 -5.67
N PHE A 46 -1.46 2.68 -4.44
CA PHE A 46 -1.04 1.48 -3.74
C PHE A 46 -2.29 0.70 -3.31
N TYR A 47 -2.32 -0.59 -3.63
CA TYR A 47 -3.37 -1.51 -3.25
C TYR A 47 -2.79 -2.61 -2.37
N SER A 48 -3.45 -2.91 -1.25
CA SER A 48 -3.20 -4.11 -0.47
C SER A 48 -4.43 -4.99 -0.51
N ILE A 49 -4.24 -6.24 -0.91
CA ILE A 49 -5.26 -7.28 -0.77
C ILE A 49 -5.19 -7.77 0.68
N VAL A 50 -6.35 -7.95 1.29
CA VAL A 50 -6.48 -8.35 2.69
C VAL A 50 -7.47 -9.50 2.74
N THR A 51 -7.02 -10.64 3.27
CA THR A 51 -7.91 -11.79 3.46
C THR A 51 -8.78 -11.57 4.68
N LYS A 52 -10.11 -11.56 4.49
CA LYS A 52 -11.08 -11.41 5.58
C LYS A 52 -10.97 -12.55 6.58
N ASP A 53 -11.20 -12.25 7.86
CA ASP A 53 -11.18 -13.20 8.98
C ASP A 53 -9.82 -13.88 9.17
N THR A 54 -8.74 -13.18 8.83
CA THR A 54 -7.35 -13.62 9.04
C THR A 54 -6.51 -12.54 9.72
N ARG A 55 -5.27 -12.88 10.11
CA ARG A 55 -4.30 -11.91 10.66
C ARG A 55 -3.99 -10.75 9.71
N ASP A 56 -4.25 -10.89 8.41
CA ASP A 56 -4.08 -9.80 7.44
C ASP A 56 -4.92 -8.57 7.82
N GLN A 57 -6.08 -8.76 8.44
CA GLN A 57 -6.93 -7.64 8.88
C GLN A 57 -6.26 -6.79 9.96
N GLU A 58 -5.63 -7.43 10.95
CA GLU A 58 -4.88 -6.74 12.01
C GLU A 58 -3.70 -5.96 11.41
N TYR A 59 -2.97 -6.56 10.47
CA TYR A 59 -1.89 -5.89 9.75
C TYR A 59 -2.39 -4.70 8.93
N SER A 60 -3.54 -4.85 8.25
CA SER A 60 -4.14 -3.79 7.46
C SER A 60 -4.61 -2.61 8.30
N ALA A 61 -5.15 -2.85 9.50
CA ALA A 61 -5.57 -1.81 10.43
C ALA A 61 -4.36 -1.00 10.93
N ASN A 62 -3.28 -1.68 11.31
CA ASN A 62 -2.03 -1.03 11.70
C ASN A 62 -1.45 -0.17 10.55
N ARG A 63 -1.49 -0.69 9.31
CA ARG A 63 -1.04 0.05 8.12
C ARG A 63 -1.91 1.27 7.85
N GLN A 64 -3.23 1.15 7.96
CA GLN A 64 -4.15 2.27 7.77
C GLN A 64 -3.78 3.42 8.70
N ILE A 65 -3.67 3.16 10.00
CA ILE A 65 -3.30 4.17 11.00
C ILE A 65 -1.99 4.85 10.58
N PHE A 66 -0.95 4.05 10.37
CA PHE A 66 0.36 4.55 9.98
C PHE A 66 0.33 5.44 8.72
N LEU A 67 -0.34 5.00 7.66
CA LEU A 67 -0.39 5.77 6.41
C LEU A 67 -1.21 7.05 6.53
N THR A 68 -2.31 7.01 7.27
CA THR A 68 -3.11 8.21 7.54
C THR A 68 -2.35 9.23 8.39
N GLU A 69 -1.56 8.79 9.37
CA GLU A 69 -0.66 9.66 10.15
C GLU A 69 0.40 10.35 9.29
N GLN A 70 0.88 9.68 8.24
CA GLN A 70 1.80 10.27 7.26
C GLN A 70 1.09 11.14 6.20
N GLY A 71 -0.22 11.31 6.29
CA GLY A 71 -1.01 12.17 5.40
C GLY A 71 -1.47 11.51 4.09
N TYR A 72 -1.32 10.19 3.95
CA TYR A 72 -1.84 9.48 2.77
C TYR A 72 -3.35 9.29 2.85
N LYS A 73 -4.05 9.50 1.73
CA LYS A 73 -5.45 9.10 1.59
C LYS A 73 -5.54 7.57 1.58
N TYR A 74 -6.39 7.03 2.45
CA TYR A 74 -6.61 5.59 2.57
C TYR A 74 -8.10 5.28 2.41
N VAL A 75 -8.43 4.26 1.61
CA VAL A 75 -9.80 3.81 1.37
C VAL A 75 -9.84 2.29 1.54
N ILE A 76 -10.82 1.79 2.28
CA ILE A 76 -11.10 0.36 2.40
C ILE A 76 -12.29 0.05 1.49
N VAL A 77 -12.14 -0.98 0.67
CA VAL A 77 -13.17 -1.43 -0.27
C VAL A 77 -13.34 -2.92 -0.10
N ASP A 78 -14.59 -3.33 0.08
CA ASP A 78 -14.98 -4.73 0.09
C ASP A 78 -15.24 -5.25 -1.34
N ASP A 79 -15.43 -6.55 -1.47
CA ASP A 79 -15.72 -7.23 -2.73
C ASP A 79 -17.02 -6.73 -3.40
N HIS A 80 -17.97 -6.22 -2.62
CA HIS A 80 -19.25 -5.71 -3.11
C HIS A 80 -19.14 -4.30 -3.73
N ASN A 81 -18.06 -3.57 -3.44
CA ASN A 81 -17.87 -2.18 -3.85
C ASN A 81 -16.60 -1.93 -4.67
N VAL A 82 -15.96 -2.97 -5.22
CA VAL A 82 -14.72 -2.85 -6.00
C VAL A 82 -14.87 -1.90 -7.20
N ASP A 83 -16.04 -1.81 -7.81
CA ASP A 83 -16.27 -0.90 -8.93
C ASP A 83 -16.08 0.59 -8.56
N SER A 84 -16.14 0.92 -7.27
CA SER A 84 -15.88 2.29 -6.78
C SER A 84 -14.43 2.74 -6.95
N ILE A 85 -13.46 1.82 -7.07
CA ILE A 85 -12.02 2.15 -7.23
C ILE A 85 -11.58 2.19 -8.69
N LEU A 86 -12.42 1.73 -9.61
CA LEU A 86 -12.19 1.74 -11.06
C LEU A 86 -12.71 3.01 -11.76
N LYS A 87 -13.53 3.80 -11.05
CA LYS A 87 -14.02 5.12 -11.49
C LYS A 87 -13.08 6.23 -11.05
#